data_AF-A0A540K7A7-F1
#
_entry.id   AF-A0A540K7A7-F1
#
_cell.length_a   1.000
_cell.length_b   1.000
_cell.length_c   1.000
_cell.angle_alpha   90.00
_cell.angle_beta   90.00
_cell.angle_gamma   90.00
#
_symmetry.space_group_name_H-M   'P 1'
#
loop_
_entity.id
_entity.type
_entity.pdbx_description
1 polymer ?
#
loop_
_entity_poly.entity_id
_entity_poly.type
_entity_poly.pdbx_seq_one_letter_code
_entity_poly.pdbx_strand_id
1 'polypeptide(L)' 'MAKKQPEPEQISSANAVFLGALAPGVNGPTWTTLRFAFVMLGVCLAVMLGLAFSSSDSWLVFHVAFLVLITATLFLLLSW' A
#
# COMPACT_ATOMS: atom_id res chain seq x y z
N MET A 1 42.01 28.58 9.80
CA MET A 1 40.82 27.85 10.30
C MET A 1 40.15 27.18 9.11
N ALA A 2 40.43 25.90 8.86
CA ALA A 2 39.86 25.19 7.71
C ALA A 2 38.43 24.74 8.03
N LYS A 3 37.46 25.15 7.20
CA LYS A 3 36.04 24.84 7.36
C LYS A 3 35.83 23.38 6.89
N LYS A 4 35.60 22.46 7.85
CA LYS A 4 35.31 21.04 7.58
C LYS A 4 34.02 20.95 6.75
N GLN A 5 34.12 20.51 5.50
CA GLN A 5 32.96 20.23 4.67
C GLN A 5 32.20 19.01 5.26
N PRO A 6 30.86 19.01 5.24
CA PRO A 6 30.07 17.88 5.73
C PRO A 6 30.33 16.68 4.81
N GLU A 7 30.74 15.56 5.39
CA GLU A 7 30.94 14.33 4.63
C GLU A 7 29.59 13.87 4.05
N PRO A 8 29.52 13.51 2.76
CA PRO A 8 28.30 12.96 2.19
C PRO A 8 27.98 11.66 2.94
N GLU A 9 26.82 11.63 3.57
CA GLU A 9 26.26 10.45 4.21
C GLU A 9 26.34 9.28 3.20
N GLN A 10 27.23 8.33 3.44
CA GLN A 10 27.50 7.22 2.53
C GLN A 10 26.32 6.26 2.56
N ILE A 11 25.26 6.59 1.82
CA ILE A 11 24.13 5.70 1.61
C ILE A 11 24.69 4.45 0.93
N SER A 12 24.64 3.32 1.63
CA SER A 12 25.03 2.02 1.09
C SER A 12 24.38 1.81 -0.27
N SER A 13 25.16 1.36 -1.25
CA SER A 13 24.71 1.16 -2.64
C SER A 13 23.47 0.28 -2.72
N ALA A 14 23.31 -0.69 -1.81
CA ALA A 14 22.11 -1.51 -1.71
C ALA A 14 20.86 -0.69 -1.35
N ASN A 15 20.97 0.27 -0.42
CA ASN A 15 19.86 1.16 -0.05
C ASN A 15 19.51 2.11 -1.19
N ALA A 16 20.51 2.63 -1.90
CA ALA A 16 20.28 3.48 -3.08
C ALA A 16 19.55 2.73 -4.21
N VAL A 17 19.88 1.45 -4.44
CA VAL A 17 19.17 0.59 -5.40
C VAL A 17 17.75 0.26 -4.91
N PHE A 18 17.55 -0.02 -3.62
CA PHE A 18 16.23 -0.32 -3.06
C PHE A 18 15.30 0.89 -3.10
N LEU A 19 15.80 2.07 -2.72
CA LEU A 19 15.14 3.36 -2.90
C LEU A 19 14.87 3.65 -4.37
N GLY A 20 15.81 3.33 -5.26
CA GLY A 20 15.63 3.45 -6.70
C GLY A 20 14.50 2.56 -7.25
N ALA A 21 14.39 1.31 -6.78
CA ALA A 21 13.38 0.35 -7.23
C ALA A 21 11.98 0.63 -6.64
N LEU A 22 11.91 1.25 -5.47
CA LEU A 22 10.67 1.61 -4.79
C LEU A 22 10.27 3.08 -5.01
N ALA A 23 11.12 3.90 -5.63
CA ALA A 23 10.82 5.30 -5.88
C ALA A 23 9.59 5.44 -6.80
N PRO A 24 8.58 6.24 -6.43
CA PRO A 24 7.36 6.44 -7.21
C PRO A 24 7.55 6.87 -8.67
N GLY A 25 8.77 7.33 -9.02
CA GLY A 25 9.14 7.80 -10.35
C GLY A 25 9.66 6.75 -11.33
N VAL A 26 10.05 5.53 -10.90
CA VAL A 26 10.62 4.51 -11.83
C VAL A 26 9.58 3.49 -12.31
N ASN A 27 8.46 3.38 -11.61
CA ASN A 27 7.46 2.31 -11.77
C ASN A 27 6.02 2.86 -11.75
N GLY A 28 5.81 4.07 -12.28
CA GLY A 28 4.48 4.69 -12.43
C GLY A 28 3.39 3.77 -13.01
N PRO A 29 3.67 2.95 -14.06
CA PRO A 29 2.73 1.93 -14.54
C PRO A 29 2.39 0.87 -13.48
N THR A 30 3.37 0.44 -12.68
CA THR A 30 3.16 -0.49 -11.56
C THR A 30 2.30 0.14 -10.48
N TRP A 31 2.54 1.41 -10.12
CA TRP A 31 1.73 2.12 -9.13
C TRP A 31 0.27 2.27 -9.56
N THR A 32 0.07 2.56 -10.85
CA THR A 32 -1.26 2.60 -11.46
C THR A 32 -1.96 1.24 -11.39
N THR A 33 -1.24 0.17 -11.75
CA THR A 33 -1.76 -1.20 -11.66
C THR A 33 -2.12 -1.58 -10.22
N LEU A 34 -1.27 -1.20 -9.26
CA LEU A 34 -1.51 -1.46 -7.84
C LEU A 34 -2.76 -0.71 -7.34
N ARG A 35 -2.95 0.55 -7.74
CA ARG A 35 -4.18 1.30 -7.45
C ARG A 35 -5.43 0.59 -8.01
N PHE A 36 -5.38 0.13 -9.26
CA PHE A 36 -6.49 -0.62 -9.84
C PHE A 36 -6.75 -1.96 -9.13
N ALA A 37 -5.69 -2.66 -8.73
CA ALA A 37 -5.82 -3.89 -7.96
C ALA A 37 -6.51 -3.65 -6.60
N PHE A 38 -6.17 -2.55 -5.90
CA PHE A 38 -6.85 -2.15 -4.67
C PHE A 38 -8.33 -1.81 -4.88
N VAL A 39 -8.66 -1.13 -5.98
CA VAL A 39 -10.07 -0.84 -6.33
C VAL A 39 -10.85 -2.13 -6.56
N MET A 40 -10.30 -3.07 -7.35
CA MET A 40 -10.93 -4.37 -7.58
C MET A 40 -11.06 -5.20 -6.31
N LEU A 41 -10.03 -5.21 -5.47
CA LEU A 41 -10.08 -5.85 -4.16
C LEU A 41 -11.19 -5.24 -3.29
N GLY A 42 -11.33 -3.92 -3.28
CA GLY A 42 -12.40 -3.21 -2.59
C GLY A 42 -13.79 -3.62 -3.07
N VAL A 43 -13.99 -3.74 -4.39
CA VAL A 43 -15.25 -4.22 -4.98
C VAL A 43 -15.54 -5.66 -4.53
N CYS A 44 -14.55 -6.56 -4.59
CA CYS A 44 -14.69 -7.94 -4.13
C CYS A 44 -15.06 -8.01 -2.64
N LEU A 45 -14.38 -7.24 -1.79
CA LEU A 45 -14.68 -7.20 -0.36
C LEU A 45 -16.06 -6.63 -0.07
N ALA A 46 -16.52 -5.63 -0.82
CA ALA A 46 -17.88 -5.10 -0.69
C ALA A 46 -18.94 -6.17 -1.03
N VAL A 47 -18.72 -6.95 -2.10
CA VAL A 47 -19.59 -8.09 -2.45
C VAL A 47 -19.54 -9.15 -1.34
N MET A 48 -18.35 -9.55 -0.87
CA MET A 48 -18.22 -10.52 0.22
C MET A 48 -18.89 -10.04 1.50
N LEU A 49 -18.83 -8.75 1.81
CA LEU A 49 -19.48 -8.16 2.98
C LEU A 49 -21.01 -8.21 2.83
N GLY A 50 -21.54 -7.91 1.65
CA GLY A 50 -22.97 -8.08 1.35
C GLY A 50 -23.44 -9.52 1.47
N LEU A 51 -22.64 -10.48 0.99
CA LEU A 51 -22.92 -11.91 1.15
C LEU A 51 -22.84 -12.35 2.62
N ALA A 52 -21.89 -11.82 3.39
CA ALA A 52 -21.75 -12.08 4.83
C ALA A 52 -22.97 -11.60 5.62
N PHE A 53 -23.49 -10.42 5.29
CA PHE A 53 -24.74 -9.92 5.86
C PHE A 53 -25.92 -10.80 5.44
N SER A 54 -25.97 -11.23 4.18
CA SER A 54 -27.03 -12.13 3.70
C SER A 54 -27.00 -13.50 4.37
N SER A 55 -25.83 -14.01 4.78
CA SER A 55 -25.72 -15.28 5.49
C SER A 55 -25.96 -15.16 7.00
N SER A 56 -26.13 -13.94 7.52
CA SER A 56 -26.26 -13.66 8.97
C SER A 56 -25.10 -14.23 9.81
N ASP A 57 -23.93 -14.37 9.22
CA ASP A 57 -22.73 -14.87 9.91
C ASP A 57 -21.97 -13.68 10.50
N SER A 58 -22.21 -13.40 11.79
CA SER A 58 -21.61 -12.29 12.53
C SER A 58 -20.08 -12.32 12.54
N TRP A 59 -19.49 -13.52 12.59
CA TRP A 59 -18.04 -13.69 12.63
C TRP A 59 -17.44 -13.37 11.26
N LEU A 60 -18.07 -13.86 10.20
CA LEU A 60 -17.66 -13.58 8.82
C LEU A 60 -17.79 -12.08 8.52
N VAL A 61 -18.90 -11.44 8.93
CA VAL A 61 -19.10 -9.98 8.79
C VAL A 61 -17.97 -9.21 9.47
N PHE A 62 -17.62 -9.55 10.71
CA PHE A 62 -16.53 -8.89 11.43
C PHE A 62 -15.19 -9.07 10.70
N HIS A 63 -14.89 -10.28 10.23
CA HIS A 63 -13.65 -10.58 9.55
C HIS A 63 -13.52 -9.81 8.23
N VAL A 64 -14.58 -9.80 7.42
CA VAL A 64 -14.59 -9.06 6.14
C VAL A 64 -14.54 -7.55 6.39
N ALA A 65 -15.24 -7.03 7.40
CA ALA A 65 -15.16 -5.61 7.77
C ALA A 65 -13.73 -5.20 8.18
N PHE A 66 -13.01 -6.07 8.89
CA PHE A 66 -11.60 -5.84 9.22
C PHE A 66 -10.71 -5.83 7.97
N LEU A 67 -10.93 -6.75 7.01
CA LEU A 67 -10.23 -6.75 5.73
C LEU A 67 -10.51 -5.48 4.91
N VAL A 68 -11.75 -4.97 4.92
CA VAL A 68 -12.11 -3.69 4.30
C VAL A 68 -11.33 -2.54 4.93
N LEU A 69 -11.23 -2.50 6.26
CA LEU A 69 -10.48 -1.48 6.98
C LEU A 69 -8.99 -1.48 6.62
N ILE A 70 -8.34 -2.66 6.59
CA ILE A 70 -6.93 -2.77 6.18
C ILE A 70 -6.75 -2.36 4.72
N THR A 71 -7.67 -2.78 3.84
CA THR A 71 -7.59 -2.44 2.42
C THR A 71 -7.70 -0.93 2.21
N ALA A 72 -8.59 -0.27 2.96
CA ALA A 72 -8.74 1.18 2.93
C ALA A 72 -7.49 1.91 3.46
N THR A 73 -6.91 1.47 4.59
CA THR A 73 -5.69 2.09 5.13
C THR A 73 -4.51 1.94 4.17
N LEU A 74 -4.29 0.74 3.62
CA LEU A 74 -3.25 0.49 2.63
C LEU A 74 -3.46 1.32 1.35
N PHE A 75 -4.70 1.47 0.87
CA PHE A 75 -5.00 2.31 -0.28
C PHE A 75 -4.72 3.79 -0.02
N LEU A 76 -5.00 4.29 1.19
CA LEU A 76 -4.64 5.65 1.58
C LEU A 76 -3.12 5.84 1.63
N LEU A 77 -2.38 4.87 2.18
CA LEU A 77 -0.91 4.86 2.16
C LEU A 77 -0.33 4.83 0.74
N LEU A 78 -1.02 4.18 -0.21
CA LEU A 78 -0.66 4.15 -1.64
C LEU A 78 -1.04 5.46 -2.38
N SER A 79 -1.92 6.26 -1.78
CA SER A 79 -2.43 7.48 -2.41
C SER A 79 -1.69 8.73 -1.93
N TRP A 80 -1.03 8.65 -0.78
CA TRP A 80 -0.05 9.60 -0.27
C TRP A 80 1.31 9.44 -0.97
#